data_AF-A0A3N6SGC3-F1
#
_entry.id   AF-A0A3N6SGC3-F1
#
_cell.length_a   1.000
_cell.length_b   1.000
_cell.length_c   1.000
_cell.angle_alpha   90.00
_cell.angle_beta   90.00
_cell.angle_gamma   90.00
#
_symmetry.space_group_name_H-M   'P 1'
#
loop_
_entity.id
_entity.type
_entity.pdbx_description
1 polymer ?
#
loop_
_entity_poly.entity_id
_entity_poly.type
_entity_poly.pdbx_seq_one_letter_code
_entity_poly.pdbx_strand_id
1 'polypeptide(L)'
;MSLWRHLRQYDARQTPLERHVREHPGSKIAAMREDCRYLCLSLNNAAQDEAEAYLDLDRWLCEMAVHLPGIAWQQVPSGYLLRWLNNMQLSFLVENTLWNVQAMTMFNQELPGEMLLIPAKPCPLLCFQWPVTQNRDMQTGGRLYAQMPFTLRYVLGNSQLPLSVLIDVALGDLLLITRYSPCLTIGQRRLFTFHYHQDQEIIVEQQIYEESQEYRAEEEALLQWSKLPVDIEFVLDSHTVTLAELNNIAPGEVMPLSPQAEKTVKIYLNKALFARGELVALESGMLAVEINQINQLADGLVDYPNAE
;
A
#
# COMPACT_ATOMS: atom_id res chain seq x y z
N MET A 1 14.01 -25.09 16.96
CA MET A 1 12.89 -24.20 17.32
C MET A 1 12.30 -23.64 16.03
N SER A 2 10.98 -23.71 15.85
CA SER A 2 10.33 -23.39 14.58
C SER A 2 10.24 -21.87 14.36
N LEU A 3 10.99 -21.36 13.37
CA LEU A 3 11.00 -19.95 12.94
C LEU A 3 9.62 -19.48 12.41
N TRP A 4 8.72 -20.41 12.11
CA TRP A 4 7.35 -20.13 11.66
C TRP A 4 6.52 -19.31 12.66
N ARG A 5 6.79 -19.42 13.97
CA ARG A 5 6.08 -18.62 14.99
C ARG A 5 6.45 -17.14 14.97
N HIS A 6 7.50 -16.75 14.24
CA HIS A 6 7.97 -15.37 14.15
C HIS A 6 7.60 -14.71 12.81
N LEU A 7 6.98 -15.47 11.89
CA LEU A 7 6.44 -14.93 10.65
C LEU A 7 5.14 -14.18 10.95
N ARG A 8 5.12 -12.87 10.68
CA ARG A 8 3.88 -12.10 10.66
C ARG A 8 3.07 -12.55 9.43
N GLN A 9 2.02 -13.33 9.68
CA GLN A 9 1.08 -13.72 8.64
C GLN A 9 0.13 -12.54 8.36
N TYR A 10 0.39 -11.82 7.27
CA TYR A 10 -0.51 -10.80 6.74
C TYR A 10 -1.64 -11.52 6.00
N ASP A 11 -2.87 -11.39 6.50
CA ASP A 11 -4.06 -11.90 5.83
C ASP A 11 -4.91 -10.72 5.36
N ALA A 12 -4.92 -10.50 4.04
CA ALA A 12 -5.65 -9.40 3.41
C ALA A 12 -7.18 -9.50 3.61
N ARG A 13 -7.69 -10.63 4.14
CA ARG A 13 -9.11 -10.83 4.45
C ARG A 13 -9.51 -10.33 5.84
N GLN A 14 -8.55 -9.96 6.69
CA GLN A 14 -8.83 -9.48 8.04
C GLN A 14 -9.43 -8.07 8.02
N THR A 15 -10.50 -7.88 8.78
CA THR A 15 -11.13 -6.56 8.88
C THR A 15 -10.23 -5.59 9.66
N PRO A 16 -10.34 -4.27 9.45
CA PRO A 16 -9.60 -3.27 10.23
C PRO A 16 -9.71 -3.46 11.75
N LEU A 17 -10.88 -3.88 12.24
CA LEU A 17 -11.11 -4.14 13.67
C LEU A 17 -10.32 -5.35 14.20
N GLU A 18 -10.24 -6.44 13.43
CA GLU A 18 -9.45 -7.63 13.80
C GLU A 18 -7.94 -7.32 13.90
N ARG A 19 -7.46 -6.40 13.07
CA ARG A 19 -6.06 -5.92 13.14
C ARG A 19 -5.82 -5.13 14.41
N HIS A 20 -6.71 -4.20 14.75
CA HIS A 20 -6.55 -3.39 15.97
C HIS A 20 -6.68 -4.21 17.27
N VAL A 21 -7.43 -5.32 17.29
CA VAL A 21 -7.45 -6.24 18.45
C VAL A 21 -6.06 -6.80 18.78
N ARG A 22 -5.23 -7.04 17.75
CA ARG A 22 -3.86 -7.54 17.96
C ARG A 22 -2.90 -6.47 18.46
N GLU A 23 -3.17 -5.21 18.14
CA GLU A 23 -2.33 -4.06 18.47
C GLU A 23 -2.54 -3.59 19.92
N HIS A 24 -3.73 -3.83 20.48
CA HIS A 24 -4.12 -3.38 21.82
C HIS A 24 -4.44 -4.58 22.74
N PRO A 25 -3.50 -5.04 23.60
CA PRO A 25 -3.70 -6.18 24.47
C PRO A 25 -4.94 -6.05 25.36
N GLY A 26 -5.82 -7.05 25.32
CA GLY A 26 -7.06 -7.09 26.11
C GLY A 26 -8.26 -6.36 25.49
N SER A 27 -8.08 -5.76 24.30
CA SER A 27 -9.19 -5.26 23.50
C SER A 27 -9.98 -6.40 22.83
N LYS A 28 -11.24 -6.13 22.48
CA LYS A 28 -12.12 -7.09 21.79
C LYS A 28 -13.10 -6.36 20.88
N ILE A 29 -13.58 -7.04 19.85
CA ILE A 29 -14.69 -6.53 19.03
C ILE A 29 -15.99 -6.69 19.83
N ALA A 30 -16.77 -5.62 19.91
CA ALA A 30 -18.05 -5.59 20.60
C ALA A 30 -19.10 -4.86 19.74
N ALA A 31 -20.32 -5.39 19.72
CA ALA A 31 -21.45 -4.71 19.12
C ALA A 31 -21.91 -3.53 19.99
N MET A 32 -22.35 -2.45 19.35
CA MET A 32 -22.98 -1.34 20.06
C MET A 32 -24.38 -1.76 20.54
N ARG A 33 -24.77 -1.25 21.70
CA ARG A 33 -26.07 -1.52 22.30
C ARG A 33 -27.05 -0.42 21.92
N GLU A 34 -28.15 -0.78 21.26
CA GLU A 34 -29.17 0.18 20.83
C GLU A 34 -29.88 0.87 22.01
N ASP A 35 -29.86 0.27 23.21
CA ASP A 35 -30.50 0.79 24.42
C ASP A 35 -29.60 1.72 25.27
N CYS A 36 -28.39 2.02 24.80
CA CYS A 36 -27.40 2.82 25.53
C CYS A 36 -27.26 4.24 24.97
N ARG A 37 -26.99 5.21 25.86
CA ARG A 37 -26.66 6.59 25.46
C ARG A 37 -25.15 6.73 25.29
N TYR A 38 -24.71 6.90 24.05
CA TYR A 38 -23.30 7.09 23.74
C TYR A 38 -22.92 8.57 23.65
N LEU A 39 -21.80 8.92 24.30
CA LEU A 39 -21.11 10.18 24.11
C LEU A 39 -19.88 9.97 23.23
N CYS A 40 -19.70 10.80 22.22
CA CYS A 40 -18.44 10.89 21.50
C CYS A 40 -17.48 11.78 22.30
N LEU A 41 -16.28 11.27 22.53
CA LEU A 41 -15.18 11.90 23.23
C LEU A 41 -14.06 12.15 22.23
N SER A 42 -13.60 13.40 22.16
CA SER A 42 -12.30 13.73 21.58
C SER A 42 -11.29 13.77 22.71
N LEU A 43 -10.26 12.92 22.65
CA LEU A 43 -9.23 12.82 23.67
C LEU A 43 -7.86 13.18 23.10
N ASN A 44 -7.01 13.71 23.96
CA ASN A 44 -5.59 13.82 23.67
C ASN A 44 -4.72 13.32 24.83
N ASN A 45 -3.48 12.99 24.54
CA ASN A 45 -2.50 12.63 25.56
C ASN A 45 -1.42 13.74 25.70
N ALA A 46 -0.49 13.55 26.64
CA ALA A 46 0.64 14.47 26.84
C ALA A 46 1.58 14.55 25.62
N ALA A 47 1.59 13.54 24.76
CA ALA A 47 2.34 13.51 23.50
C ALA A 47 1.62 14.21 22.34
N GLN A 48 0.44 14.80 22.58
CA GLN A 48 -0.42 15.42 21.56
C GLN A 48 -0.97 14.43 20.52
N ASP A 49 -1.00 13.13 20.82
CA ASP A 49 -1.77 12.20 20.01
C ASP A 49 -3.26 12.44 20.26
N GLU A 50 -4.07 12.34 19.21
CA GLU A 50 -5.52 12.50 19.25
C GLU A 50 -6.21 11.14 19.10
N ALA A 51 -7.29 10.93 19.86
CA ALA A 51 -8.14 9.75 19.78
C ALA A 51 -9.61 10.15 19.80
N GLU A 52 -10.43 9.40 19.08
CA GLU A 52 -11.88 9.48 19.16
C GLU A 52 -12.43 8.21 19.81
N ALA A 53 -13.29 8.39 20.80
CA ALA A 53 -13.86 7.27 21.55
C ALA A 53 -15.33 7.50 21.87
N TYR A 54 -16.04 6.42 22.10
CA TYR A 54 -17.44 6.41 22.50
C TYR A 54 -17.56 5.84 23.90
N LEU A 55 -18.22 6.61 24.75
CA LEU A 55 -18.48 6.29 26.15
C LEU A 55 -19.94 5.87 26.31
N ASP A 56 -20.16 4.69 26.86
CA ASP A 56 -21.47 4.30 27.38
C ASP A 56 -21.75 5.10 28.66
N LEU A 57 -22.61 6.11 28.54
CA LEU A 57 -22.91 7.06 29.60
C LEU A 57 -23.57 6.37 30.80
N ASP A 58 -24.49 5.45 30.53
CA ASP A 58 -25.25 4.78 31.59
C ASP A 58 -24.36 3.84 32.40
N ARG A 59 -23.42 3.16 31.72
CA ARG A 59 -22.39 2.37 32.39
C ARG A 59 -21.45 3.25 33.23
N TRP A 60 -20.95 4.36 32.67
CA TRP A 60 -20.04 5.26 33.38
C TRP A 60 -20.68 5.83 34.66
N LEU A 61 -21.95 6.27 34.58
CA LEU A 61 -22.69 6.80 35.72
C LEU A 61 -22.84 5.76 36.84
N CYS A 62 -23.04 4.49 36.47
CA CYS A 62 -23.10 3.39 37.44
C CYS A 62 -21.73 3.12 38.08
N GLU A 63 -20.65 3.08 37.29
CA GLU A 63 -19.30 2.78 37.80
C GLU A 63 -18.74 3.91 38.69
N MET A 64 -19.10 5.17 38.42
CA MET A 64 -18.68 6.32 39.23
C MET A 64 -19.49 6.53 40.50
N ALA A 65 -20.52 5.70 40.74
CA ALA A 65 -21.41 5.79 41.90
C ALA A 65 -21.95 7.22 42.13
N VAL A 66 -22.15 7.99 41.05
CA VAL A 66 -22.74 9.32 41.15
C VAL A 66 -24.24 9.12 41.35
N HIS A 67 -24.80 9.71 42.39
CA HIS A 67 -26.23 9.61 42.67
C HIS A 67 -26.86 11.01 42.70
N LEU A 68 -27.98 11.15 41.99
CA LEU A 68 -28.89 12.28 42.18
C LEU A 68 -29.97 11.89 43.19
N PRO A 69 -30.26 12.73 44.19
CA PRO A 69 -31.33 12.44 45.13
C PRO A 69 -32.68 12.38 44.41
N GLY A 70 -33.29 11.19 44.36
CA GLY A 70 -34.68 10.98 43.90
C GLY A 70 -34.90 10.90 42.39
N ILE A 71 -33.85 10.89 41.55
CA ILE A 71 -33.99 10.83 40.08
C ILE A 71 -33.10 9.72 39.50
N ALA A 72 -33.68 8.84 38.69
CA ALA A 72 -32.92 7.84 37.94
C ALA A 72 -32.19 8.50 36.75
N TRP A 73 -30.92 8.17 36.54
CA TRP A 73 -30.10 8.77 35.46
C TRP A 73 -30.68 8.64 34.05
N GLN A 74 -31.43 7.57 33.80
CA GLN A 74 -32.12 7.33 32.53
C GLN A 74 -33.20 8.38 32.23
N GLN A 75 -33.76 9.00 33.27
CA GLN A 75 -34.79 10.05 33.15
C GLN A 75 -34.18 11.44 32.92
N VAL A 76 -32.86 11.60 33.14
CA VAL A 76 -32.19 12.88 32.94
C VAL A 76 -31.89 13.08 31.46
N PRO A 77 -32.32 14.19 30.84
CA PRO A 77 -32.05 14.47 29.43
C PRO A 77 -30.54 14.46 29.12
N SER A 78 -30.17 13.81 28.02
CA SER A 78 -28.77 13.66 27.59
C SER A 78 -28.04 14.99 27.43
N GLY A 79 -28.71 16.03 26.93
CA GLY A 79 -28.13 17.37 26.82
C GLY A 79 -27.78 18.02 28.15
N TYR A 80 -28.50 17.70 29.23
CA TYR A 80 -28.15 18.15 30.59
C TYR A 80 -26.91 17.40 31.09
N LEU A 81 -26.88 16.08 30.91
CA LEU A 81 -25.75 15.25 31.30
C LEU A 81 -24.46 15.65 30.57
N LEU A 82 -24.56 15.96 29.27
CA LEU A 82 -23.42 16.44 28.49
C LEU A 82 -22.85 17.75 29.06
N ARG A 83 -23.71 18.72 29.38
CA ARG A 83 -23.28 20.00 29.98
C ARG A 83 -22.65 19.80 31.36
N TRP A 84 -23.25 18.92 32.16
CA TRP A 84 -22.74 18.60 33.49
C TRP A 84 -21.38 17.91 33.43
N LEU A 85 -21.22 16.91 32.54
CA LEU A 85 -19.95 16.23 32.31
C LEU A 85 -18.89 17.16 31.72
N ASN A 86 -19.24 18.09 30.82
CA ASN A 86 -18.28 19.06 30.28
C ASN A 86 -17.64 19.94 31.36
N ASN A 87 -18.28 20.10 32.52
CA ASN A 87 -17.68 20.81 33.65
C ASN A 87 -16.75 19.91 34.49
N MET A 88 -16.79 18.60 34.28
CA MET A 88 -15.87 17.64 34.88
C MET A 88 -14.73 17.39 33.90
N GLN A 89 -13.51 17.74 34.28
CA GLN A 89 -12.32 17.45 33.48
C GLN A 89 -12.06 15.94 33.48
N LEU A 90 -12.72 15.22 32.58
CA LEU A 90 -12.64 13.77 32.48
C LEU A 90 -11.29 13.34 31.89
N SER A 91 -10.75 12.26 32.43
CA SER A 91 -9.58 11.59 31.88
C SER A 91 -9.72 10.08 31.99
N PHE A 92 -9.09 9.39 31.05
CA PHE A 92 -9.10 7.94 30.95
C PHE A 92 -7.66 7.40 30.91
N LEU A 93 -7.38 6.39 31.72
CA LEU A 93 -6.11 5.65 31.65
C LEU A 93 -6.32 4.46 30.73
N VAL A 94 -5.68 4.49 29.56
CA VAL A 94 -5.65 3.39 28.60
C VAL A 94 -4.23 2.82 28.62
N GLU A 95 -4.12 1.53 28.89
CA GLU A 95 -2.83 0.87 29.17
C GLU A 95 -2.06 1.58 30.30
N ASN A 96 -1.07 2.39 29.94
CA ASN A 96 -0.26 3.20 30.87
C ASN A 96 -0.18 4.68 30.45
N THR A 97 -1.10 5.13 29.59
CA THR A 97 -1.16 6.51 29.09
C THR A 97 -2.45 7.18 29.54
N LEU A 98 -2.30 8.39 30.09
CA LEU A 98 -3.43 9.22 30.50
C LEU A 98 -3.92 10.04 29.30
N TRP A 99 -5.20 9.89 28.99
CA TRP A 99 -5.92 10.58 27.93
C TRP A 99 -6.91 11.56 28.53
N ASN A 100 -6.79 12.85 28.21
CA ASN A 100 -7.67 13.90 28.69
C ASN A 100 -8.76 14.17 27.65
N VAL A 101 -9.99 14.28 28.11
CA VAL A 101 -11.12 14.63 27.22
C VAL A 101 -11.05 16.13 26.92
N GLN A 102 -10.97 16.45 25.62
CA GLN A 102 -10.93 17.82 25.11
C GLN A 102 -12.32 18.33 24.74
N ALA A 103 -13.13 17.46 24.16
CA ALA A 103 -14.51 17.77 23.78
C ALA A 103 -15.41 16.56 23.92
N MET A 104 -16.68 16.83 24.21
CA MET A 104 -17.74 15.81 24.25
C MET A 104 -18.92 16.25 23.42
N THR A 105 -19.44 15.33 22.60
CA THR A 105 -20.63 15.54 21.77
C THR A 105 -21.59 14.36 21.90
N MET A 106 -22.86 14.58 21.56
CA MET A 106 -23.83 13.49 21.44
C MET A 106 -23.56 12.70 20.17
N PHE A 107 -23.62 11.36 20.27
CA PHE A 107 -23.63 10.52 19.09
C PHE A 107 -24.97 10.68 18.36
N ASN A 108 -24.93 11.27 17.16
CA ASN A 108 -26.13 11.61 16.37
C ASN A 108 -26.16 10.88 15.01
N GLN A 109 -25.34 9.85 14.82
CA GLN A 109 -25.22 9.09 13.56
C GLN A 109 -25.81 7.68 13.71
N GLU A 110 -25.90 6.92 12.61
CA GLU A 110 -26.27 5.50 12.67
C GLU A 110 -25.17 4.73 13.43
N LEU A 111 -25.57 3.89 14.38
CA LEU A 111 -24.65 3.10 15.19
C LEU A 111 -23.92 2.10 14.28
N PRO A 112 -22.58 2.11 14.21
CA PRO A 112 -21.85 1.03 13.56
C PRO A 112 -22.16 -0.31 14.25
N GLY A 113 -22.29 -1.38 13.47
CA GLY A 113 -22.64 -2.70 14.00
C GLY A 113 -21.62 -3.27 14.99
N GLU A 114 -20.32 -3.00 14.77
CA GLU A 114 -19.22 -3.51 15.59
C GLU A 114 -18.12 -2.45 15.78
N MET A 115 -17.53 -2.40 16.98
CA MET A 115 -16.43 -1.51 17.32
C MET A 115 -15.40 -2.21 18.20
N LEU A 116 -14.23 -1.60 18.35
CA LEU A 116 -13.20 -2.05 19.28
C LEU A 116 -13.52 -1.57 20.70
N LEU A 117 -13.69 -2.49 21.64
CA LEU A 117 -13.77 -2.19 23.07
C LEU A 117 -12.37 -2.25 23.68
N ILE A 118 -11.89 -1.10 24.14
CA ILE A 118 -10.58 -0.94 24.76
C ILE A 118 -10.71 -0.90 26.28
N PRO A 119 -9.89 -1.70 26.99
CA PRO A 119 -9.83 -1.61 28.45
C PRO A 119 -9.24 -0.26 28.87
N ALA A 120 -10.05 0.51 29.59
CA ALA A 120 -9.68 1.81 30.11
C ALA A 120 -10.20 1.97 31.55
N LYS A 121 -9.55 2.83 32.33
CA LYS A 121 -10.04 3.27 33.64
C LYS A 121 -10.50 4.72 33.55
N PRO A 122 -11.62 5.12 34.19
CA PRO A 122 -12.42 4.30 35.10
C PRO A 122 -13.26 3.21 34.43
N CYS A 123 -13.70 3.44 33.19
CA CYS A 123 -14.52 2.50 32.44
C CYS A 123 -13.92 2.25 31.04
N PRO A 124 -14.25 1.12 30.38
CA PRO A 124 -13.79 0.85 29.03
C PRO A 124 -14.40 1.83 28.02
N LEU A 125 -13.70 2.01 26.90
CA LEU A 125 -14.08 2.88 25.80
C LEU A 125 -14.31 2.08 24.52
N LEU A 126 -15.22 2.53 23.66
CA LEU A 126 -15.42 2.00 22.32
C LEU A 126 -14.73 2.90 21.30
N CYS A 127 -14.14 2.36 20.24
CA CYS A 127 -13.54 3.15 19.16
C CYS A 127 -13.48 2.36 17.86
N PHE A 128 -13.34 3.04 16.73
CA PHE A 128 -13.03 2.38 15.45
C PHE A 128 -11.56 2.02 15.33
N GLN A 129 -10.73 2.90 15.86
CA GLN A 129 -9.28 2.80 15.88
C GLN A 129 -8.80 3.50 17.16
N TRP A 130 -7.69 3.04 17.69
CA TRP A 130 -7.03 3.71 18.79
C TRP A 130 -5.57 3.92 18.43
N PRO A 131 -5.03 5.14 18.65
CA PRO A 131 -3.64 5.40 18.39
C PRO A 131 -2.81 4.43 19.24
N VAL A 132 -1.96 3.66 18.58
CA VAL A 132 -1.00 2.81 19.27
C VAL A 132 -0.09 3.76 20.05
N THR A 133 -0.14 3.72 21.38
CA THR A 133 0.76 4.45 22.27
C THR A 133 2.14 3.85 22.15
N GLN A 134 2.81 4.25 21.08
CA GLN A 134 4.12 3.75 20.72
C GLN A 134 5.13 4.22 21.77
N ASN A 135 5.79 3.25 22.42
CA ASN A 135 7.18 3.45 22.81
C ASN A 135 7.89 4.08 21.60
N ARG A 136 8.66 5.14 21.81
CA ARG A 136 9.22 6.07 20.79
C ARG A 136 10.02 5.41 19.63
N ASP A 137 10.11 4.10 19.54
CA ASP A 137 10.75 3.33 18.49
C ASP A 137 9.95 3.20 17.18
N MET A 138 8.65 3.55 17.14
CA MET A 138 7.83 3.47 15.90
C MET A 138 7.67 4.79 15.12
N GLN A 139 8.19 5.94 15.59
CA GLN A 139 8.34 7.12 14.72
C GLN A 139 9.37 6.91 13.60
N THR A 140 10.20 5.87 13.72
CA THR A 140 11.05 5.38 12.64
C THR A 140 10.21 4.76 11.52
N GLY A 141 9.10 4.08 11.81
CA GLY A 141 8.30 3.37 10.79
C GLY A 141 7.76 4.29 9.69
N GLY A 142 6.98 5.31 10.05
CA GLY A 142 6.38 6.25 9.08
C GLY A 142 7.42 6.98 8.20
N ARG A 143 8.56 7.37 8.78
CA ARG A 143 9.67 7.97 8.02
C ARG A 143 10.44 6.95 7.19
N LEU A 144 10.63 5.73 7.67
CA LEU A 144 11.29 4.65 6.93
C LEU A 144 10.46 4.22 5.72
N TYR A 145 9.12 4.13 5.84
CA TYR A 145 8.25 3.82 4.71
C TYR A 145 8.29 4.92 3.65
N ALA A 146 8.26 6.19 4.07
CA ALA A 146 8.35 7.32 3.16
C ALA A 146 9.66 7.34 2.35
N GLN A 147 10.77 6.91 2.95
CA GLN A 147 12.10 6.84 2.31
C GLN A 147 12.39 5.50 1.63
N MET A 148 11.45 4.56 1.66
CA MET A 148 11.65 3.24 1.08
C MET A 148 11.88 3.37 -0.43
N PRO A 149 13.02 2.89 -0.96
CA PRO A 149 13.35 3.03 -2.36
C PRO A 149 12.60 1.99 -3.21
N PHE A 150 12.10 2.43 -4.35
CA PHE A 150 11.47 1.63 -5.39
C PHE A 150 12.15 1.93 -6.72
N THR A 151 12.26 0.93 -7.58
CA THR A 151 12.71 1.13 -8.96
C THR A 151 11.51 1.39 -9.85
N LEU A 152 11.33 2.66 -10.23
CA LEU A 152 10.36 3.07 -11.22
C LEU A 152 10.94 2.84 -12.61
N ARG A 153 10.24 2.08 -13.46
CA ARG A 153 10.69 1.73 -14.81
C ARG A 153 9.76 2.35 -15.86
N TYR A 154 10.38 2.95 -16.87
CA TYR A 154 9.73 3.62 -17.99
C TYR A 154 9.67 2.62 -19.15
N VAL A 155 8.60 1.84 -19.20
CA VAL A 155 8.42 0.77 -20.18
C VAL A 155 7.81 1.37 -21.44
N LEU A 156 8.40 1.15 -22.61
CA LEU A 156 7.86 1.62 -23.91
C LEU A 156 6.77 0.69 -24.44
N GLY A 157 6.93 -0.61 -24.21
CA GLY A 157 6.06 -1.62 -24.77
C GLY A 157 6.66 -3.00 -24.70
N ASN A 158 6.01 -3.92 -25.38
CA ASN A 158 6.44 -5.32 -25.44
C ASN A 158 6.33 -5.90 -26.85
N SER A 159 7.03 -7.01 -27.01
CA SER A 159 6.94 -7.91 -28.16
C SER A 159 6.95 -9.35 -27.70
N GLN A 160 6.56 -10.25 -28.58
CA GLN A 160 6.63 -11.68 -28.33
C GLN A 160 7.27 -12.36 -29.54
N LEU A 161 8.37 -13.08 -29.31
CA LEU A 161 9.07 -13.85 -30.33
C LEU A 161 9.28 -15.29 -29.85
N PRO A 162 9.30 -16.27 -30.77
CA PRO A 162 9.66 -17.64 -30.40
C PRO A 162 11.14 -17.71 -30.02
N LEU A 163 11.47 -18.57 -29.07
CA LEU A 163 12.84 -18.77 -28.59
C LEU A 163 13.84 -19.03 -29.72
N SER A 164 13.45 -19.76 -30.77
CA SER A 164 14.30 -20.05 -31.93
C SER A 164 14.85 -18.80 -32.62
N VAL A 165 14.08 -17.71 -32.65
CA VAL A 165 14.50 -16.45 -33.28
C VAL A 165 15.44 -15.68 -32.36
N LEU A 166 15.26 -15.81 -31.04
CA LEU A 166 16.05 -15.09 -30.05
C LEU A 166 17.46 -15.65 -29.85
N ILE A 167 17.66 -16.95 -30.13
CA ILE A 167 18.98 -17.61 -29.99
C ILE A 167 20.00 -17.00 -30.96
N ASP A 168 19.58 -16.55 -32.13
CA ASP A 168 20.47 -16.04 -33.19
C ASP A 168 20.62 -14.51 -33.16
N VAL A 169 20.07 -13.84 -32.14
CA VAL A 169 20.11 -12.38 -32.03
C VAL A 169 21.55 -11.89 -31.80
N ALA A 170 21.98 -10.96 -32.63
CA ALA A 170 23.31 -10.39 -32.66
C ALA A 170 23.31 -8.86 -32.48
N LEU A 171 24.51 -8.30 -32.30
CA LEU A 171 24.70 -6.84 -32.30
C LEU A 171 24.31 -6.27 -33.66
N GLY A 172 23.61 -5.14 -33.65
CA GLY A 172 23.04 -4.48 -34.84
C GLY A 172 21.66 -4.99 -35.23
N ASP A 173 21.16 -6.08 -34.62
CA ASP A 173 19.80 -6.53 -34.89
C ASP A 173 18.76 -5.56 -34.33
N LEU A 174 17.67 -5.40 -35.08
CA LEU A 174 16.54 -4.57 -34.71
C LEU A 174 15.41 -5.40 -34.12
N LEU A 175 15.14 -5.18 -32.83
CA LEU A 175 13.98 -5.76 -32.18
C LEU A 175 12.82 -4.77 -32.22
N LEU A 176 11.79 -5.12 -32.98
CA LEU A 176 10.60 -4.28 -33.15
C LEU A 176 9.78 -4.23 -31.86
N ILE A 177 9.22 -3.06 -31.53
CA ILE A 177 8.22 -2.89 -30.47
C ILE A 177 6.84 -3.09 -31.10
N THR A 178 6.33 -4.32 -31.09
CA THR A 178 5.07 -4.68 -31.77
C THR A 178 3.84 -4.16 -31.04
N ARG A 179 3.90 -4.05 -29.71
CA ARG A 179 2.85 -3.45 -28.88
C ARG A 179 3.44 -2.26 -28.13
N TYR A 180 3.31 -1.09 -28.75
CA TYR A 180 3.70 0.18 -28.13
C TYR A 180 2.65 0.57 -27.08
N SER A 181 3.03 0.56 -25.81
CA SER A 181 2.15 0.86 -24.68
C SER A 181 2.96 1.48 -23.53
N PRO A 182 3.39 2.73 -23.69
CA PRO A 182 4.28 3.40 -22.75
C PRO A 182 3.64 3.54 -21.36
N CYS A 183 4.29 3.00 -20.34
CA CYS A 183 3.80 3.05 -18.96
C CYS A 183 4.91 3.04 -17.91
N LEU A 184 4.60 3.65 -16.77
CA LEU A 184 5.41 3.62 -15.57
C LEU A 184 5.07 2.40 -14.73
N THR A 185 6.08 1.65 -14.31
CA THR A 185 5.89 0.41 -13.55
C THR A 185 6.78 0.35 -12.33
N ILE A 186 6.27 -0.30 -11.28
CA ILE A 186 7.05 -0.73 -10.11
C ILE A 186 6.83 -2.23 -9.94
N GLY A 187 7.91 -3.00 -10.06
CA GLY A 187 7.80 -4.46 -10.11
C GLY A 187 6.92 -4.89 -11.30
N GLN A 188 5.76 -5.48 -11.01
CA GLN A 188 4.80 -5.92 -12.03
C GLN A 188 3.59 -5.00 -12.15
N ARG A 189 3.46 -4.00 -11.28
CA ARG A 189 2.31 -3.12 -11.23
C ARG A 189 2.51 -1.94 -12.18
N ARG A 190 1.55 -1.73 -13.07
CA ARG A 190 1.48 -0.53 -13.92
C ARG A 190 0.78 0.57 -13.14
N LEU A 191 1.39 1.74 -13.08
CA LEU A 191 0.88 2.87 -12.31
C LEU A 191 0.23 3.92 -13.21
N PHE A 192 0.96 4.33 -14.25
CA PHE A 192 0.52 5.40 -15.15
C PHE A 192 0.90 5.12 -16.60
N THR A 193 0.14 5.68 -17.54
CA THR A 193 0.55 5.82 -18.94
C THR A 193 1.32 7.11 -19.14
N PHE A 194 2.18 7.16 -20.17
CA PHE A 194 2.94 8.36 -20.47
C PHE A 194 3.15 8.59 -21.97
N HIS A 195 3.36 9.84 -22.38
CA HIS A 195 3.85 10.16 -23.72
C HIS A 195 5.34 10.50 -23.70
N TYR A 196 6.06 9.94 -24.67
CA TYR A 196 7.46 10.21 -24.90
C TYR A 196 7.63 11.35 -25.90
N HIS A 197 8.27 12.45 -25.49
CA HIS A 197 8.67 13.54 -26.38
C HIS A 197 10.20 13.55 -26.55
N GLN A 198 10.68 13.88 -27.76
CA GLN A 198 12.10 13.84 -28.15
C GLN A 198 13.02 14.77 -27.34
N ASP A 199 12.47 15.62 -26.46
CA ASP A 199 13.20 16.56 -25.60
C ASP A 199 13.54 15.99 -24.19
N GLN A 200 13.60 14.65 -24.04
CA GLN A 200 13.94 13.96 -22.78
C GLN A 200 12.92 14.12 -21.63
N GLU A 201 11.71 14.51 -21.96
CA GLU A 201 10.64 14.76 -21.00
C GLU A 201 9.47 13.79 -21.24
N ILE A 202 8.91 13.30 -20.14
CA ILE A 202 7.77 12.38 -20.15
C ILE A 202 6.59 13.03 -19.43
N ILE A 203 5.43 13.07 -20.08
CA ILE A 203 4.19 13.58 -19.49
C ILE A 203 3.35 12.41 -18.99
N VAL A 204 3.07 12.37 -17.69
CA VAL A 204 2.17 11.39 -17.05
C VAL A 204 0.73 11.73 -17.42
N GLU A 205 -0.09 10.78 -17.86
CA GLU A 205 -1.46 11.09 -18.30
C GLU A 205 -2.55 10.56 -17.39
N GLN A 206 -2.58 9.25 -17.15
CA GLN A 206 -3.71 8.61 -16.47
C GLN A 206 -3.22 7.56 -15.50
N GLN A 207 -3.83 7.54 -14.32
CA GLN A 207 -3.63 6.47 -13.36
C GLN A 207 -4.38 5.22 -13.83
N ILE A 208 -3.67 4.10 -13.92
CA ILE A 208 -4.26 2.83 -14.34
C ILE A 208 -4.93 2.19 -13.13
N TYR A 209 -6.25 2.01 -13.20
CA TYR A 209 -6.97 1.09 -12.32
C TYR A 209 -6.88 -0.31 -12.96
N GLU A 210 -6.33 -1.28 -12.23
CA GLU A 210 -6.23 -2.66 -12.72
C GLU A 210 -7.64 -3.24 -12.92
N GLU A 211 -8.12 -3.25 -14.16
CA GLU A 211 -9.13 -4.22 -14.58
C GLU A 211 -8.43 -5.50 -15.05
N SER A 212 -8.85 -6.60 -14.41
CA SER A 212 -8.57 -8.01 -14.65
C SER A 212 -7.62 -8.36 -15.80
N GLN A 213 -6.52 -9.03 -15.44
CA GLN A 213 -5.70 -9.78 -16.39
C GLN A 213 -6.57 -10.83 -17.13
N GLU A 214 -6.63 -10.73 -18.45
CA GLU A 214 -7.17 -11.78 -19.30
C GLU A 214 -6.24 -13.01 -19.22
N TYR A 215 -6.77 -14.09 -18.65
CA TYR A 215 -6.15 -15.41 -18.72
C TYR A 215 -6.12 -15.88 -20.17
N ARG A 216 -4.90 -16.08 -20.71
CA ARG A 216 -4.71 -16.76 -21.99
C ARG A 216 -5.04 -18.25 -21.84
N ALA A 217 -5.81 -18.77 -22.77
CA ALA A 217 -6.04 -20.20 -22.89
C ALA A 217 -4.73 -20.92 -23.26
N GLU A 218 -4.31 -21.87 -22.43
CA GLU A 218 -3.22 -22.78 -22.72
C GLU A 218 -3.73 -23.86 -23.68
N GLU A 219 -3.24 -23.88 -24.92
CA GLU A 219 -3.37 -25.06 -25.80
C GLU A 219 -2.20 -26.01 -25.52
N GLU A 220 -2.51 -27.29 -25.30
CA GLU A 220 -1.54 -28.37 -25.15
C GLU A 220 -0.72 -28.55 -26.44
N ALA A 221 0.41 -27.85 -26.54
CA ALA A 221 1.41 -28.06 -27.58
C ALA A 221 2.44 -29.10 -27.14
N LEU A 222 2.71 -30.08 -28.00
CA LEU A 222 3.86 -30.98 -27.90
C LEU A 222 5.14 -30.16 -27.63
N LEU A 223 5.92 -30.56 -26.63
CA LEU A 223 7.11 -29.84 -26.13
C LEU A 223 8.17 -29.62 -27.24
N GLN A 224 8.02 -28.54 -28.00
CA GLN A 224 9.02 -28.00 -28.91
C GLN A 224 9.57 -26.72 -28.29
N TRP A 225 10.60 -26.86 -27.45
CA TRP A 225 11.20 -25.77 -26.67
C TRP A 225 11.59 -24.55 -27.52
N SER A 226 11.96 -24.77 -28.78
CA SER A 226 12.29 -23.72 -29.75
C SER A 226 11.11 -22.82 -30.14
N LYS A 227 9.87 -23.27 -29.96
CA LYS A 227 8.64 -22.50 -30.24
C LYS A 227 8.07 -21.80 -29.00
N LEU A 228 8.75 -21.92 -27.85
CA LEU A 228 8.28 -21.27 -26.63
C LEU A 228 8.17 -19.75 -26.89
N PRO A 229 7.00 -19.14 -26.66
CA PRO A 229 6.87 -17.70 -26.75
C PRO A 229 7.70 -17.05 -25.64
N VAL A 230 8.53 -16.10 -26.00
CA VAL A 230 9.32 -15.30 -25.07
C VAL A 230 8.80 -13.88 -25.10
N ASP A 231 8.42 -13.37 -23.93
CA ASP A 231 7.97 -12.00 -23.77
C ASP A 231 9.18 -11.08 -23.68
N ILE A 232 9.19 -10.06 -24.54
CA ILE A 232 10.25 -9.06 -24.65
C ILE A 232 9.69 -7.75 -24.12
N GLU A 233 10.35 -7.18 -23.12
CA GLU A 233 9.99 -5.88 -22.55
C GLU A 233 11.11 -4.86 -22.85
N PHE A 234 10.72 -3.70 -23.38
CA PHE A 234 11.63 -2.61 -23.72
C PHE A 234 11.48 -1.49 -22.69
N VAL A 235 12.56 -1.23 -21.94
CA VAL A 235 12.58 -0.23 -20.88
C VAL A 235 13.52 0.90 -21.25
N LEU A 236 12.93 2.07 -21.51
CA LEU A 236 13.65 3.29 -21.88
C LEU A 236 14.58 3.73 -20.76
N ASP A 237 14.07 3.75 -19.53
CA ASP A 237 14.85 4.19 -18.37
C ASP A 237 14.33 3.60 -17.06
N SER A 238 15.09 3.79 -15.99
CA SER A 238 14.75 3.37 -14.64
C SER A 238 15.34 4.30 -13.59
N HIS A 239 14.51 4.80 -12.69
CA HIS A 239 14.92 5.67 -11.58
C HIS A 239 14.65 5.01 -10.24
N THR A 240 15.49 5.31 -9.25
CA THR A 240 15.16 4.99 -7.86
C THR A 240 14.36 6.14 -7.28
N VAL A 241 13.15 5.84 -6.82
CA VAL A 241 12.22 6.81 -6.24
C VAL A 241 11.74 6.31 -4.90
N THR A 242 11.43 7.22 -3.99
CA THR A 242 10.91 6.94 -2.66
C THR A 242 9.38 6.82 -2.67
N LEU A 243 8.80 6.21 -1.65
CA LEU A 243 7.34 6.15 -1.50
C LEU A 243 6.71 7.56 -1.45
N ALA A 244 7.40 8.52 -0.82
CA ALA A 244 6.94 9.90 -0.77
C ALA A 244 6.89 10.55 -2.16
N GLU A 245 7.90 10.32 -3.00
CA GLU A 245 7.93 10.81 -4.38
C GLU A 245 6.83 10.15 -5.23
N LEU A 246 6.60 8.84 -5.06
CA LEU A 246 5.53 8.13 -5.78
C LEU A 246 4.14 8.68 -5.47
N ASN A 247 3.87 9.07 -4.23
CA ASN A 247 2.58 9.66 -3.83
C ASN A 247 2.34 11.03 -4.47
N ASN A 248 3.40 11.70 -4.92
CA ASN A 248 3.30 13.02 -5.54
C ASN A 248 3.14 12.94 -7.07
N ILE A 249 3.34 11.77 -7.68
CA ILE A 249 3.21 11.60 -9.13
C ILE A 249 1.75 11.85 -9.54
N ALA A 250 1.53 12.89 -10.34
CA ALA A 250 0.21 13.27 -10.82
C ALA A 250 0.13 13.35 -12.36
N PRO A 251 -1.05 13.13 -12.95
CA PRO A 251 -1.32 13.50 -14.34
C PRO A 251 -0.88 14.93 -14.66
N GLY A 252 -0.22 15.10 -15.81
CA GLY A 252 0.37 16.35 -16.28
C GLY A 252 1.80 16.59 -15.79
N GLU A 253 2.33 15.77 -14.89
CA GLU A 253 3.70 15.93 -14.40
C GLU A 253 4.72 15.54 -15.47
N VAL A 254 5.75 16.37 -15.60
CA VAL A 254 6.90 16.14 -16.47
C VAL A 254 7.99 15.46 -15.66
N MET A 255 8.33 14.23 -16.03
CA MET A 255 9.43 13.50 -15.40
C MET A 255 10.68 13.49 -16.28
N PRO A 256 11.85 13.77 -15.70
CA PRO A 256 13.11 13.79 -16.43
C PRO A 256 13.56 12.36 -16.75
N LEU A 257 14.13 12.18 -17.93
CA LEU A 257 14.88 10.98 -18.30
C LEU A 257 16.37 11.17 -18.07
N SER A 258 17.09 10.06 -17.93
CA SER A 258 18.54 10.04 -17.98
C SER A 258 19.02 10.58 -19.33
N PRO A 259 20.13 11.35 -19.36
CA PRO A 259 20.71 11.81 -20.60
C PRO A 259 20.99 10.63 -21.54
N GLN A 260 20.51 10.72 -22.79
CA GLN A 260 20.67 9.66 -23.80
C GLN A 260 20.00 8.31 -23.42
N ALA A 261 18.91 8.33 -22.65
CA ALA A 261 18.12 7.13 -22.33
C ALA A 261 17.76 6.31 -23.59
N GLU A 262 17.44 6.99 -24.70
CA GLU A 262 17.17 6.36 -26.01
C GLU A 262 18.31 5.48 -26.50
N LYS A 263 19.58 5.76 -26.14
CA LYS A 263 20.76 5.00 -26.60
C LYS A 263 21.08 3.79 -25.73
N THR A 264 20.39 3.66 -24.60
CA THR A 264 20.70 2.66 -23.57
C THR A 264 19.46 1.89 -23.11
N VAL A 265 18.45 1.79 -23.99
CA VAL A 265 17.20 1.07 -23.75
C VAL A 265 17.51 -0.36 -23.33
N LYS A 266 16.99 -0.77 -22.18
CA LYS A 266 17.18 -2.11 -21.62
C LYS A 266 16.13 -3.07 -22.20
N ILE A 267 16.58 -4.21 -22.69
CA ILE A 267 15.74 -5.26 -23.28
C ILE A 267 15.70 -6.44 -22.32
N TYR A 268 14.52 -6.81 -21.87
CA TYR A 268 14.30 -7.93 -20.97
C TYR A 268 13.58 -9.06 -21.67
N LEU A 269 14.10 -10.28 -21.56
CA LEU A 269 13.44 -11.51 -22.01
C LEU A 269 12.89 -12.23 -20.79
N ASN A 270 11.57 -12.43 -20.70
CA ASN A 270 10.92 -13.04 -19.54
C ASN A 270 11.42 -12.44 -18.20
N LYS A 271 11.62 -11.11 -18.15
CA LYS A 271 12.12 -10.32 -17.01
C LYS A 271 13.63 -10.46 -16.70
N ALA A 272 14.37 -11.26 -17.45
CA ALA A 272 15.83 -11.29 -17.37
C ALA A 272 16.44 -10.24 -18.31
N LEU A 273 17.35 -9.40 -17.80
CA LEU A 273 18.03 -8.40 -18.61
C LEU A 273 18.92 -9.10 -19.65
N PHE A 274 18.54 -8.99 -20.91
CA PHE A 274 19.19 -9.67 -22.02
C PHE A 274 20.17 -8.76 -22.76
N ALA A 275 19.75 -7.54 -23.07
CA ALA A 275 20.54 -6.65 -23.92
C ALA A 275 20.27 -5.17 -23.62
N ARG A 276 21.09 -4.31 -24.22
CA ARG A 276 20.87 -2.87 -24.31
C ARG A 276 21.02 -2.41 -25.75
N GLY A 277 20.29 -1.36 -26.11
CA GLY A 277 20.26 -0.87 -27.46
C GLY A 277 19.79 0.56 -27.61
N GLU A 278 19.77 1.03 -28.85
CA GLU A 278 19.32 2.35 -29.24
C GLU A 278 17.91 2.29 -29.83
N LEU A 279 17.02 3.16 -29.35
CA LEU A 279 15.67 3.33 -29.88
C LEU A 279 15.76 3.98 -31.26
N VAL A 280 15.19 3.33 -32.25
CA VAL A 280 15.13 3.83 -33.63
C VAL A 280 13.69 3.84 -34.13
N ALA A 281 13.35 4.89 -34.89
CA ALA A 281 12.09 4.98 -35.60
C ALA A 281 12.29 4.48 -37.03
N LEU A 282 11.49 3.50 -37.45
CA LEU A 282 11.48 3.00 -38.81
C LEU A 282 10.64 3.92 -39.71
N GLU A 283 10.88 3.89 -41.02
CA GLU A 283 10.09 4.67 -42.00
C GLU A 283 8.59 4.36 -41.96
N SER A 284 8.23 3.17 -41.49
CA SER A 284 6.84 2.72 -41.28
C SER A 284 6.14 3.40 -40.11
N GLY A 285 6.85 4.21 -39.31
CA GLY A 285 6.36 4.81 -38.07
C GLY A 285 6.42 3.87 -36.87
N MET A 286 6.86 2.62 -37.05
CA MET A 286 7.07 1.68 -35.95
C MET A 286 8.40 1.96 -35.24
N LEU A 287 8.43 1.72 -33.93
CA LEU A 287 9.64 1.83 -33.12
C LEU A 287 10.32 0.46 -33.00
N ALA A 288 11.64 0.46 -33.04
CA ALA A 288 12.49 -0.71 -32.81
C ALA A 288 13.67 -0.33 -31.94
N VAL A 289 14.35 -1.33 -31.37
CA VAL A 289 15.58 -1.13 -30.61
C VAL A 289 16.70 -1.87 -31.33
N GLU A 290 17.73 -1.15 -31.75
CA GLU A 290 18.96 -1.69 -32.32
C GLU A 290 19.89 -2.16 -31.20
N ILE A 291 20.28 -3.43 -31.23
CA ILE A 291 21.06 -4.03 -30.14
C ILE A 291 22.52 -3.59 -30.23
N ASN A 292 22.98 -2.87 -29.20
CA ASN A 292 24.36 -2.38 -29.11
C ASN A 292 25.21 -3.19 -28.11
N GLN A 293 24.56 -3.88 -27.17
CA GLN A 293 25.22 -4.69 -26.16
C GLN A 293 24.35 -5.89 -25.78
N ILE A 294 24.92 -7.09 -25.74
CA ILE A 294 24.26 -8.29 -25.20
C ILE A 294 24.89 -8.62 -23.85
N ASN A 295 24.07 -8.82 -22.83
CA ASN A 295 24.51 -9.31 -21.54
C ASN A 295 24.57 -10.84 -21.59
N GLN A 296 25.72 -11.41 -21.20
CA GLN A 296 25.81 -12.85 -21.04
C GLN A 296 24.91 -13.27 -19.87
N LEU A 297 23.94 -14.15 -20.12
CA LEU A 297 23.04 -14.74 -19.13
C LEU A 297 23.75 -15.70 -18.13
N ALA A 298 25.09 -15.73 -18.13
CA ALA A 298 25.88 -16.70 -17.39
C ALA A 298 26.50 -16.07 -16.14
N ASP A 299 25.83 -16.26 -14.99
CA ASP A 299 26.52 -16.40 -13.69
C ASP A 299 25.64 -17.05 -12.58
N GLY A 300 24.58 -17.80 -12.93
CA GLY A 300 23.61 -18.29 -11.94
C GLY A 300 23.32 -19.79 -11.88
N LEU A 301 23.85 -20.61 -12.79
CA LEU A 301 23.40 -22.02 -12.89
C LEU A 301 24.52 -23.00 -13.27
N VAL A 302 25.57 -23.15 -12.47
CA VAL A 302 26.24 -24.47 -12.31
C VAL A 302 26.91 -24.53 -10.93
N ASP A 303 26.28 -25.20 -9.96
CA ASP A 303 27.02 -25.98 -8.98
C ASP A 303 26.16 -27.19 -8.60
N TYR A 304 26.26 -28.24 -9.42
CA TYR A 304 25.77 -29.56 -9.02
C TYR A 304 26.87 -30.18 -8.15
N PRO A 305 26.62 -30.50 -6.87
CA PRO A 305 27.57 -31.28 -6.11
C PRO A 305 27.66 -32.67 -6.76
N ASN A 306 28.87 -33.01 -7.22
CA ASN A 306 29.20 -34.35 -7.65
C ASN A 306 28.84 -35.34 -6.55
N ALA A 307 28.08 -36.35 -6.92
CA ALA A 307 27.92 -37.57 -6.15
C ALA A 307 29.24 -38.34 -6.21
N GLU A 308 29.85 -38.56 -5.04
CA GLU A 308 30.58 -39.78 -4.68
C GLU A 308 30.26 -40.13 -3.23
#